data_AF-A0A7K1KNC1-F1
#
_entry.id   AF-A0A7K1KNC1-F1
#
_cell.length_a   1.000
_cell.length_b   1.000
_cell.length_c   1.000
_cell.angle_alpha   90.00
_cell.angle_beta   90.00
_cell.angle_gamma   90.00
#
_symmetry.space_group_name_H-M   'P 1'
#
loop_
_entity.id
_entity.type
_entity.pdbx_description
1 polymer ?
#
loop_
_entity_poly.entity_id
_entity_poly.type
_entity_poly.pdbx_seq_one_letter_code
_entity_poly.pdbx_strand_id
1 'polypeptide(L)'
;MRQTRSLGTASWRLLAAALLLLSPALWSAPARAHHEYRVLLLNSYSHTLSWTADITRGVEQGLATLDHPVRLHVEFMDTKNIYTEEYLDLLASQYRLKYRDIRFDVIIASDDNAARFALKYRATLFGGAPMVFCGVNDADFLQEGSRGGVTGVYEAVDIEGTIATILSLQPGVGTIHLISDETTTGRINRAAAGAVLPRFAGHTRFAWIGETSLPELEAVVAALPPEDACLFISYNRDRLGRWYAYDEAIERISRASTVPVYGFWDFLLSRGNVLGIVGGVLASGRHQGWLAADMAGRIMAGERAESIMPVSQ
;
A
#
# COMPACT_ATOMS: atom_id res chain seq x y z
N MET A 1 -26.15 -91.42 -42.05
CA MET A 1 -24.90 -90.63 -42.12
C MET A 1 -25.26 -89.20 -42.53
N ARG A 2 -25.74 -88.34 -41.63
CA ARG A 2 -25.00 -87.32 -40.83
C ARG A 2 -23.98 -86.51 -41.65
N GLN A 3 -24.40 -85.32 -42.11
CA GLN A 3 -23.53 -84.14 -42.18
C GLN A 3 -24.31 -82.91 -41.71
N THR A 4 -23.87 -82.38 -40.59
CA THR A 4 -24.24 -81.11 -39.95
C THR A 4 -23.69 -79.94 -40.75
N ARG A 5 -24.53 -78.96 -41.12
CA ARG A 5 -24.06 -77.63 -41.56
C ARG A 5 -23.91 -76.74 -40.33
N SER A 6 -22.69 -76.28 -40.06
CA SER A 6 -22.42 -75.28 -39.04
C SER A 6 -22.89 -73.90 -39.51
N LEU A 7 -23.60 -73.19 -38.63
CA LEU A 7 -23.94 -71.79 -38.80
C LEU A 7 -22.66 -70.95 -38.61
N GLY A 8 -22.34 -70.14 -39.61
CA GLY A 8 -21.16 -69.30 -39.65
C GLY A 8 -21.15 -68.25 -38.56
N THR A 9 -20.01 -68.14 -37.89
CA THR A 9 -19.61 -67.19 -36.84
C THR A 9 -19.37 -65.76 -37.39
N ALA A 10 -20.19 -65.31 -38.33
CA ALA A 10 -19.94 -64.08 -39.09
C ALA A 10 -20.68 -62.82 -38.59
N SER A 11 -21.47 -62.89 -37.53
CA SER A 11 -22.34 -61.78 -37.08
C SER A 11 -21.88 -61.03 -35.82
N TRP A 12 -20.81 -61.46 -35.13
CA TRP A 12 -20.27 -60.72 -33.96
C TRP A 12 -19.12 -59.77 -34.26
N ARG A 13 -18.44 -59.89 -35.42
CA ARG A 13 -17.30 -59.04 -35.76
C ARG A 13 -17.68 -57.64 -36.27
N LEU A 14 -18.91 -57.46 -36.74
CA LEU A 14 -19.40 -56.15 -37.23
C LEU A 14 -20.02 -55.28 -36.12
N LEU A 15 -20.48 -55.86 -35.01
CA LEU A 15 -20.97 -55.09 -33.85
C LEU A 15 -19.83 -54.58 -32.95
N ALA A 16 -18.68 -55.24 -32.91
CA ALA A 16 -17.51 -54.77 -32.18
C ALA A 16 -16.82 -53.57 -32.87
N ALA A 17 -16.93 -53.44 -34.19
CA ALA A 17 -16.35 -52.32 -34.95
C ALA A 17 -17.18 -51.03 -34.85
N ALA A 18 -18.48 -51.12 -34.57
CA ALA A 18 -19.35 -49.96 -34.38
C ALA A 18 -19.26 -49.34 -32.97
N LEU A 19 -18.86 -50.13 -31.96
CA LEU A 19 -18.65 -49.67 -30.58
C LEU A 19 -17.24 -49.12 -30.31
N LEU A 20 -16.28 -49.38 -31.19
CA LEU A 20 -14.93 -48.80 -31.14
C LEU A 20 -14.81 -47.44 -31.89
N LEU A 21 -15.83 -47.07 -32.68
CA LEU A 21 -15.97 -45.73 -33.26
C LEU A 21 -16.74 -44.75 -32.34
N LEU A 22 -17.24 -45.22 -31.19
CA LEU A 22 -17.65 -44.40 -30.05
C LEU A 22 -16.49 -44.25 -29.05
N SER A 23 -15.26 -44.18 -29.57
CA SER A 23 -14.08 -43.76 -28.82
C SER A 23 -14.33 -42.34 -28.32
N PRO A 24 -14.06 -42.07 -27.04
CA PRO A 24 -14.69 -40.99 -26.33
C PRO A 24 -14.24 -39.68 -26.98
N ALA A 25 -15.21 -38.88 -27.43
CA ALA A 25 -15.10 -37.44 -27.28
C ALA A 25 -15.03 -37.17 -25.76
N LEU A 26 -13.90 -37.59 -25.16
CA LEU A 26 -13.40 -37.06 -23.92
C LEU A 26 -13.42 -35.57 -24.17
N TRP A 27 -14.30 -34.96 -23.40
CA TRP A 27 -14.50 -33.56 -23.23
C TRP A 27 -13.15 -32.94 -22.92
N SER A 28 -12.34 -32.71 -23.95
CA SER A 28 -11.30 -31.69 -23.91
C SER A 28 -12.08 -30.39 -23.83
N ALA A 29 -12.55 -30.06 -22.62
CA ALA A 29 -12.86 -28.69 -22.30
C ALA A 29 -11.64 -27.91 -22.83
N PRO A 30 -11.83 -26.91 -23.70
CA PRO A 30 -10.70 -26.11 -24.14
C PRO A 30 -9.98 -25.72 -22.86
N ALA A 31 -8.70 -26.07 -22.76
CA ALA A 31 -7.87 -25.59 -21.67
C ALA A 31 -8.07 -24.08 -21.72
N ARG A 32 -8.88 -23.56 -20.79
CA ARG A 32 -9.21 -22.15 -20.74
C ARG A 32 -7.86 -21.57 -20.38
N ALA A 33 -7.13 -21.08 -21.39
CA ALA A 33 -5.88 -20.41 -21.18
C ALA A 33 -6.21 -19.36 -20.13
N HIS A 34 -5.74 -19.56 -18.91
CA HIS A 34 -6.05 -18.64 -17.84
C HIS A 34 -5.53 -17.30 -18.33
N HIS A 35 -6.43 -16.34 -18.51
CA HIS A 35 -6.07 -15.01 -18.95
C HIS A 35 -5.04 -14.49 -17.94
N GLU A 36 -3.80 -14.28 -18.39
CA GLU A 36 -2.75 -13.70 -17.55
C GLU A 36 -3.02 -12.21 -17.44
N TYR A 37 -3.59 -11.79 -16.31
CA TYR A 37 -3.87 -10.40 -16.06
C TYR A 37 -2.57 -9.63 -15.87
N ARG A 38 -2.52 -8.39 -16.37
CA ARG A 38 -1.37 -7.51 -16.26
C ARG A 38 -1.69 -6.35 -15.34
N VAL A 39 -0.97 -6.27 -14.23
CA VAL A 39 -1.12 -5.20 -13.25
C VAL A 39 0.10 -4.30 -13.29
N LEU A 40 -0.11 -2.98 -13.32
CA LEU A 40 0.95 -2.00 -13.10
C LEU A 40 0.89 -1.48 -11.68
N LEU A 41 1.92 -1.69 -10.87
CA LEU A 41 2.15 -0.96 -9.64
C LEU A 41 3.06 0.24 -9.92
N LEU A 42 2.49 1.44 -9.85
CA LEU A 42 3.21 2.71 -9.96
C LEU A 42 3.43 3.28 -8.56
N ASN A 43 4.67 3.25 -8.09
CA ASN A 43 5.05 3.84 -6.81
C ASN A 43 5.49 5.29 -6.98
N SER A 44 4.97 6.17 -6.13
CA SER A 44 5.40 7.58 -6.12
C SER A 44 6.89 7.72 -5.83
N TYR A 45 7.44 6.90 -4.95
CA TYR A 45 8.77 7.09 -4.37
C TYR A 45 9.71 5.92 -4.69
N SER A 46 10.95 6.01 -4.21
CA SER A 46 11.98 4.98 -4.46
C SER A 46 11.70 3.68 -3.70
N HIS A 47 12.18 2.57 -4.25
CA HIS A 47 12.13 1.24 -3.60
C HIS A 47 12.90 1.17 -2.27
N THR A 48 13.77 2.15 -1.99
CA THR A 48 14.59 2.20 -0.77
C THR A 48 13.84 2.75 0.43
N LEU A 49 12.69 3.42 0.23
CA LEU A 49 11.84 3.86 1.34
C LEU A 49 11.08 2.67 1.91
N SER A 50 11.13 2.50 3.24
CA SER A 50 10.45 1.39 3.93
C SER A 50 8.95 1.34 3.62
N TRP A 51 8.28 2.49 3.59
CA TRP A 51 6.85 2.61 3.23
C TRP A 51 6.55 2.01 1.85
N THR A 52 7.27 2.47 0.82
CA THR A 52 7.12 2.00 -0.56
C THR A 52 7.46 0.50 -0.69
N ALA A 53 8.49 0.04 0.01
CA ALA A 53 8.86 -1.37 0.03
C ALA A 53 7.76 -2.23 0.67
N ASP A 54 7.14 -1.77 1.76
CA ASP A 54 6.09 -2.50 2.45
C ASP A 54 4.77 -2.51 1.66
N ILE A 55 4.40 -1.40 1.00
CA ILE A 55 3.28 -1.37 0.05
C ILE A 55 3.51 -2.37 -1.08
N THR A 56 4.70 -2.34 -1.71
CA THR A 56 5.03 -3.26 -2.81
C THR A 56 4.89 -4.72 -2.36
N ARG A 57 5.41 -5.07 -1.18
CA ARG A 57 5.25 -6.42 -0.60
C ARG A 57 3.78 -6.76 -0.34
N GLY A 58 3.00 -5.81 0.16
CA GLY A 58 1.56 -5.99 0.38
C GLY A 58 0.82 -6.32 -0.92
N VAL A 59 1.13 -5.58 -1.99
CA VAL A 59 0.58 -5.81 -3.33
C VAL A 59 0.98 -7.18 -3.85
N GLU A 60 2.27 -7.53 -3.80
CA GLU A 60 2.77 -8.84 -4.23
C GLU A 60 2.07 -9.98 -3.47
N GLN A 61 1.91 -9.84 -2.16
CA GLN A 61 1.24 -10.83 -1.31
C GLN A 61 -0.25 -10.97 -1.66
N GLY A 62 -0.98 -9.87 -1.84
CA GLY A 62 -2.40 -9.92 -2.18
C GLY A 62 -2.64 -10.47 -3.59
N LEU A 63 -1.80 -10.12 -4.57
CA LEU A 63 -1.92 -10.66 -5.92
C LEU A 63 -1.59 -12.16 -5.96
N ALA A 64 -0.65 -12.63 -5.13
CA ALA A 64 -0.31 -14.05 -5.04
C ALA A 64 -1.43 -14.93 -4.45
N THR A 65 -2.43 -14.34 -3.80
CA THR A 65 -3.60 -15.07 -3.28
C THR A 65 -4.72 -15.25 -4.31
N LEU A 66 -4.60 -14.69 -5.51
CA LEU A 66 -5.62 -14.78 -6.56
C LEU A 66 -5.54 -16.11 -7.32
N ASP A 67 -6.70 -16.65 -7.71
CA ASP A 67 -6.82 -17.91 -8.47
C ASP A 67 -6.45 -17.78 -9.97
N HIS A 68 -5.92 -16.63 -10.38
CA HIS A 68 -5.56 -16.32 -11.76
C HIS A 68 -4.09 -15.89 -11.85
N PRO A 69 -3.39 -16.25 -12.94
CA PRO A 69 -2.02 -15.79 -13.15
C PRO A 69 -2.00 -14.26 -13.34
N VAL A 70 -1.17 -13.59 -12.55
CA VAL A 70 -0.96 -12.14 -12.63
C VAL A 70 0.50 -11.85 -12.97
N ARG A 71 0.70 -11.03 -14.00
CA ARG A 71 1.98 -10.42 -14.33
C ARG A 71 2.03 -9.01 -13.75
N LEU A 72 2.80 -8.84 -12.68
CA LEU A 72 3.03 -7.55 -12.04
C LEU A 72 4.18 -6.80 -12.71
N HIS A 73 3.93 -5.56 -13.13
CA HIS A 73 4.93 -4.59 -13.53
C HIS A 73 5.08 -3.56 -12.43
N VAL A 74 6.31 -3.28 -11.98
CA VAL A 74 6.57 -2.33 -10.90
C VAL A 74 7.43 -1.18 -11.40
N GLU A 75 6.99 0.05 -11.16
CA GLU A 75 7.75 1.26 -11.43
C GLU A 75 7.90 2.09 -10.15
N PHE A 76 9.00 2.82 -10.07
CA PHE A 76 9.29 3.76 -9.01
C PHE A 76 9.56 5.12 -9.65
N MET A 77 8.76 6.12 -9.30
CA MET A 77 8.88 7.46 -9.88
C MET A 77 9.88 8.35 -9.16
N ASP A 78 10.40 7.94 -7.99
CA ASP A 78 11.42 8.69 -7.23
C ASP A 78 11.04 10.15 -6.89
N THR A 79 9.75 10.45 -6.78
CA THR A 79 9.24 11.83 -6.68
C THR A 79 9.45 12.51 -5.33
N LYS A 80 9.98 11.80 -4.33
CA LYS A 80 10.49 12.46 -3.09
C LYS A 80 11.81 13.19 -3.33
N ASN A 81 12.59 12.73 -4.31
CA ASN A 81 13.89 13.31 -4.64
C ASN A 81 13.79 14.32 -5.80
N ILE A 82 12.98 14.02 -6.82
CA ILE A 82 12.83 14.86 -8.02
C ILE A 82 11.34 15.04 -8.35
N TYR A 83 10.81 16.25 -8.18
CA TYR A 83 9.41 16.57 -8.47
C TYR A 83 9.28 17.88 -9.22
N THR A 84 9.45 17.80 -10.55
CA THR A 84 9.28 18.91 -11.49
C THR A 84 8.40 18.47 -12.66
N GLU A 85 7.73 19.42 -13.32
CA GLU A 85 6.91 19.09 -14.50
C GLU A 85 7.74 18.44 -15.60
N GLU A 86 8.96 18.94 -15.85
CA GLU A 86 9.90 18.36 -16.82
C GLU A 86 10.19 16.88 -16.52
N TYR A 87 10.43 16.54 -15.25
CA TYR A 87 10.70 15.16 -14.85
C TYR A 87 9.47 14.26 -15.03
N LEU A 88 8.27 14.75 -14.69
CA LEU A 88 7.03 14.01 -14.90
C LEU A 88 6.75 13.80 -16.41
N ASP A 89 7.05 14.77 -17.26
CA ASP A 89 6.89 14.63 -18.72
C ASP A 89 7.90 13.63 -19.32
N LEU A 90 9.11 13.58 -18.78
CA LEU A 90 10.10 12.55 -19.10
C LEU A 90 9.60 11.15 -18.70
N LEU A 91 9.06 10.98 -17.50
CA LEU A 91 8.44 9.73 -17.06
C LEU A 91 7.28 9.32 -17.97
N ALA A 92 6.40 10.26 -18.33
CA ALA A 92 5.30 10.00 -19.25
C ALA A 92 5.79 9.54 -20.63
N SER A 93 6.86 10.15 -21.13
CA SER A 93 7.49 9.77 -22.41
C SER A 93 8.12 8.38 -22.34
N GLN A 94 8.81 8.07 -21.24
CA GLN A 94 9.37 6.74 -20.98
C GLN A 94 8.27 5.67 -20.92
N TYR A 95 7.21 5.90 -20.15
CA TYR A 95 6.10 4.94 -20.01
C TYR A 95 5.34 4.76 -21.31
N ARG A 96 5.17 5.82 -22.11
CA ARG A 96 4.59 5.70 -23.47
C ARG A 96 5.39 4.74 -24.34
N LEU A 97 6.72 4.83 -24.31
CA LEU A 97 7.58 3.93 -25.07
C LEU A 97 7.54 2.50 -24.49
N LYS A 98 7.68 2.38 -23.16
CA LYS A 98 7.78 1.10 -22.45
C LYS A 98 6.50 0.27 -22.55
N TYR A 99 5.34 0.91 -22.54
CA TYR A 99 4.03 0.24 -22.50
C TYR A 99 3.18 0.41 -23.76
N ARG A 100 3.77 0.90 -24.87
CA ARG A 100 3.06 1.08 -26.15
C ARG A 100 2.26 -0.16 -26.56
N ASP A 101 2.89 -1.33 -26.42
CA ASP A 101 2.38 -2.62 -26.86
C ASP A 101 1.88 -3.49 -25.69
N ILE A 102 1.65 -2.85 -24.52
CA ILE A 102 1.13 -3.48 -23.30
C ILE A 102 -0.23 -2.87 -22.98
N ARG A 103 -1.18 -3.73 -22.58
CA ARG A 103 -2.45 -3.33 -22.00
C ARG A 103 -2.48 -3.84 -20.57
N PHE A 104 -2.79 -2.96 -19.64
CA PHE A 104 -2.97 -3.30 -18.23
C PHE A 104 -4.46 -3.51 -17.98
N ASP A 105 -4.77 -4.50 -17.17
CA ASP A 105 -6.14 -4.76 -16.71
C ASP A 105 -6.47 -3.87 -15.51
N VAL A 106 -5.47 -3.60 -14.65
CA VAL A 106 -5.59 -2.70 -13.50
C VAL A 106 -4.27 -1.96 -13.27
N ILE A 107 -4.37 -0.71 -12.84
CA ILE A 107 -3.25 0.09 -12.33
C ILE A 107 -3.42 0.21 -10.81
N ILE A 108 -2.39 -0.12 -10.06
CA ILE A 108 -2.28 0.20 -8.64
C ILE A 108 -1.32 1.40 -8.51
N ALA A 109 -1.77 2.48 -7.88
CA ALA A 109 -0.96 3.69 -7.69
C ALA A 109 -0.73 3.97 -6.20
N SER A 110 0.53 3.96 -5.76
CA SER A 110 0.92 4.18 -4.36
C SER A 110 1.32 5.63 -4.11
N ASP A 111 0.68 6.26 -3.13
CA ASP A 111 0.81 7.65 -2.70
C ASP A 111 0.37 8.70 -3.75
N ASP A 112 0.29 9.96 -3.31
CA ASP A 112 -0.38 11.04 -4.02
C ASP A 112 0.20 11.31 -5.41
N ASN A 113 1.53 11.28 -5.57
CA ASN A 113 2.19 11.66 -6.83
C ASN A 113 1.92 10.66 -7.95
N ALA A 114 1.99 9.35 -7.66
CA ALA A 114 1.64 8.29 -8.58
C ALA A 114 0.14 8.26 -8.84
N ALA A 115 -0.70 8.46 -7.82
CA ALA A 115 -2.15 8.50 -7.98
C ALA A 115 -2.57 9.65 -8.91
N ARG A 116 -2.03 10.86 -8.71
CA ARG A 116 -2.28 12.03 -9.57
C ARG A 116 -1.71 11.85 -10.97
N PHE A 117 -0.50 11.30 -11.10
CA PHE A 117 0.10 11.00 -12.39
C PHE A 117 -0.70 9.96 -13.17
N ALA A 118 -1.05 8.84 -12.53
CA ALA A 118 -1.84 7.78 -13.12
C ALA A 118 -3.20 8.32 -13.54
N LEU A 119 -3.88 9.11 -12.70
CA LEU A 119 -5.16 9.75 -13.05
C LEU A 119 -5.03 10.67 -14.28
N LYS A 120 -4.00 11.53 -14.31
CA LYS A 120 -3.75 12.47 -15.43
C LYS A 120 -3.50 11.75 -16.75
N TYR A 121 -2.69 10.69 -16.73
CA TYR A 121 -2.25 10.00 -17.94
C TYR A 121 -2.98 8.68 -18.23
N ARG A 122 -4.00 8.34 -17.44
CA ARG A 122 -4.72 7.06 -17.50
C ARG A 122 -5.18 6.68 -18.90
N ALA A 123 -5.89 7.59 -19.56
CA ALA A 123 -6.44 7.35 -20.89
C ALA A 123 -5.36 7.25 -21.96
N THR A 124 -4.28 8.04 -21.84
CA THR A 124 -3.28 8.23 -22.90
C THR A 124 -2.09 7.29 -22.80
N LEU A 125 -1.73 6.83 -21.59
CA LEU A 125 -0.61 5.92 -21.34
C LEU A 125 -1.07 4.50 -21.00
N PHE A 126 -2.19 4.37 -20.30
CA PHE A 126 -2.61 3.09 -19.72
C PHE A 126 -3.94 2.58 -20.29
N GLY A 127 -4.38 3.13 -21.42
CA GLY A 127 -5.56 2.65 -22.17
C GLY A 127 -6.88 2.78 -21.42
N GLY A 128 -6.95 3.62 -20.38
CA GLY A 128 -8.16 3.79 -19.57
C GLY A 128 -8.38 2.72 -18.49
N ALA A 129 -7.41 1.82 -18.29
CA ALA A 129 -7.50 0.71 -17.31
C ALA A 129 -7.96 1.19 -15.92
N PRO A 130 -8.89 0.46 -15.26
CA PRO A 130 -9.25 0.66 -13.85
C PRO A 130 -8.06 0.97 -12.95
N MET A 131 -8.26 1.87 -11.99
CA MET A 131 -7.21 2.32 -11.09
C MET A 131 -7.62 2.08 -9.64
N VAL A 132 -6.73 1.46 -8.89
CA VAL A 132 -6.79 1.32 -7.45
C VAL A 132 -5.67 2.16 -6.85
N PHE A 133 -5.98 3.17 -6.04
CA PHE A 133 -4.95 3.90 -5.30
C PHE A 133 -4.74 3.29 -3.90
N CYS A 134 -3.57 3.49 -3.32
CA CYS A 134 -3.29 3.23 -1.90
C CYS A 134 -2.27 4.23 -1.35
N GLY A 135 -2.23 4.40 -0.03
CA GLY A 135 -1.28 5.33 0.59
C GLY A 135 -1.57 6.81 0.30
N VAL A 136 -2.78 7.14 -0.17
CA VAL A 136 -3.15 8.52 -0.53
C VAL A 136 -3.74 9.22 0.68
N ASN A 137 -3.17 10.36 1.07
CA ASN A 137 -3.64 11.18 2.18
C ASN A 137 -4.09 12.59 1.74
N ASP A 138 -4.02 12.88 0.44
CA ASP A 138 -4.46 14.14 -0.16
C ASP A 138 -6.00 14.28 -0.18
N ALA A 139 -6.51 15.26 0.57
CA ALA A 139 -7.93 15.55 0.72
C ALA A 139 -8.63 15.97 -0.58
N ASP A 140 -7.91 16.57 -1.53
CA ASP A 140 -8.49 16.94 -2.82
C ASP A 140 -8.62 15.71 -3.72
N PHE A 141 -7.62 14.82 -3.69
CA PHE A 141 -7.70 13.54 -4.38
C PHE A 141 -8.83 12.66 -3.81
N LEU A 142 -9.04 12.70 -2.50
CA LEU A 142 -10.20 12.10 -1.82
C LEU A 142 -11.54 12.52 -2.43
N GLN A 143 -11.67 13.79 -2.80
CA GLN A 143 -12.88 14.32 -3.45
C GLN A 143 -12.94 14.00 -4.94
N GLU A 144 -11.80 14.04 -5.65
CA GLU A 144 -11.67 13.73 -7.07
C GLU A 144 -11.75 12.22 -7.40
N GLY A 145 -11.45 11.35 -6.43
CA GLY A 145 -11.43 9.89 -6.55
C GLY A 145 -12.79 9.27 -6.91
N SER A 146 -13.86 10.08 -6.88
CA SER A 146 -15.20 9.76 -7.37
C SER A 146 -15.32 9.73 -8.91
N ARG A 147 -14.23 10.00 -9.65
CA ARG A 147 -14.19 9.85 -11.12
C ARG A 147 -14.29 8.39 -11.52
N GLY A 148 -15.15 8.09 -12.50
CA GLY A 148 -15.40 6.73 -12.98
C GLY A 148 -14.12 5.92 -13.24
N GLY A 149 -14.14 4.68 -12.79
CA GLY A 149 -13.07 3.70 -12.94
C GLY A 149 -12.00 3.75 -11.85
N VAL A 150 -12.15 4.57 -10.81
CA VAL A 150 -11.19 4.75 -9.71
C VAL A 150 -11.78 4.26 -8.39
N THR A 151 -10.99 3.53 -7.61
CA THR A 151 -11.28 3.13 -6.23
C THR A 151 -9.96 3.04 -5.46
N GLY A 152 -9.97 2.72 -4.17
CA GLY A 152 -8.72 2.55 -3.44
C GLY A 152 -8.81 2.60 -1.92
N VAL A 153 -7.63 2.74 -1.32
CA VAL A 153 -7.38 2.76 0.11
C VAL A 153 -6.75 4.11 0.45
N TYR A 154 -7.44 4.91 1.25
CA TYR A 154 -6.89 6.16 1.77
C TYR A 154 -6.02 5.87 2.98
N GLU A 155 -4.90 6.58 3.08
CA GLU A 155 -4.07 6.61 4.28
C GLU A 155 -4.61 7.67 5.24
N ALA A 156 -4.86 7.27 6.47
CA ALA A 156 -5.18 8.20 7.54
C ALA A 156 -4.39 7.86 8.81
N VAL A 157 -3.73 8.86 9.38
CA VAL A 157 -3.14 8.72 10.71
C VAL A 157 -4.19 8.97 11.78
N ASP A 158 -4.38 8.02 12.69
CA ASP A 158 -5.33 8.15 13.78
C ASP A 158 -4.67 8.78 15.02
N ILE A 159 -4.59 10.11 14.99
CA ILE A 159 -3.99 10.91 16.06
C ILE A 159 -4.81 10.79 17.36
N GLU A 160 -6.13 10.81 17.24
CA GLU A 160 -7.04 10.74 18.40
C GLU A 160 -6.94 9.36 19.07
N GLY A 161 -7.04 8.28 18.29
CA GLY A 161 -6.89 6.92 18.76
C GLY A 161 -5.49 6.66 19.35
N THR A 162 -4.45 7.26 18.77
CA THR A 162 -3.08 7.15 19.32
C THR A 162 -2.96 7.86 20.66
N ILE A 163 -3.49 9.08 20.82
CA ILE A 163 -3.48 9.78 22.12
C ILE A 163 -4.30 9.00 23.16
N ALA A 164 -5.47 8.48 22.77
CA ALA A 164 -6.29 7.64 23.65
C ALA A 164 -5.53 6.36 24.07
N THR A 165 -4.75 5.78 23.16
CA THR A 165 -3.89 4.61 23.43
C THR A 165 -2.80 4.97 24.45
N ILE A 166 -2.14 6.13 24.31
CA ILE A 166 -1.15 6.62 25.29
C ILE A 166 -1.80 6.75 26.67
N LEU A 167 -2.96 7.40 26.76
CA LEU A 167 -3.70 7.58 28.01
C LEU A 167 -4.13 6.24 28.64
N SER A 168 -4.48 5.25 27.82
CA SER A 168 -4.84 3.91 28.31
C SER A 168 -3.64 3.12 28.83
N LEU A 169 -2.48 3.25 28.19
CA LEU A 169 -1.26 2.52 28.56
C LEU A 169 -0.47 3.23 29.67
N GLN A 170 -0.60 4.55 29.78
CA GLN A 170 0.02 5.41 30.78
C GLN A 170 -1.03 6.35 31.42
N PRO A 171 -1.91 5.85 32.31
CA PRO A 171 -3.00 6.66 32.89
C PRO A 171 -2.56 7.90 33.68
N GLY A 172 -1.30 7.95 34.11
CA GLY A 172 -0.69 9.08 34.84
C GLY A 172 0.18 9.99 33.98
N VAL A 173 0.07 9.94 32.64
CA VAL A 173 0.97 10.68 31.75
C VAL A 173 0.90 12.20 31.98
N GLY A 174 2.05 12.78 32.34
CA GLY A 174 2.14 14.20 32.70
C GLY A 174 2.01 15.13 31.51
N THR A 175 2.90 14.95 30.53
CA THR A 175 2.96 15.69 29.27
C THR A 175 3.23 14.73 28.12
N ILE A 176 2.46 14.86 27.03
CA ILE A 176 2.76 14.23 25.75
C ILE A 176 3.55 15.22 24.90
N HIS A 177 4.82 14.91 24.63
CA HIS A 177 5.72 15.70 23.82
C HIS A 177 5.58 15.33 22.34
N LEU A 178 5.06 16.26 21.54
CA LEU A 178 4.75 16.11 20.13
C LEU A 178 5.99 16.46 19.30
N ILE A 179 6.64 15.45 18.71
CA ILE A 179 7.85 15.62 17.89
C ILE A 179 7.44 15.78 16.42
N SER A 180 7.62 16.98 15.87
CA SER A 180 7.31 17.28 14.48
C SER A 180 8.31 18.26 13.87
N ASP A 181 8.79 17.95 12.67
CA ASP A 181 9.59 18.85 11.85
C ASP A 181 8.73 19.82 11.00
N GLU A 182 9.43 20.61 10.18
CA GLU A 182 8.87 21.58 9.22
C GLU A 182 8.86 21.06 7.78
N THR A 183 8.78 19.74 7.58
CA THR A 183 8.49 19.18 6.26
C THR A 183 7.01 19.38 5.91
N THR A 184 6.63 19.13 4.65
CA THR A 184 5.21 19.19 4.25
C THR A 184 4.36 18.21 5.06
N THR A 185 4.82 16.96 5.21
CA THR A 185 4.17 15.94 6.04
C THR A 185 4.09 16.36 7.50
N GLY A 186 5.19 16.89 8.07
CA GLY A 186 5.22 17.42 9.42
C GLY A 186 4.17 18.51 9.65
N ARG A 187 4.08 19.51 8.76
CA ARG A 187 3.08 20.59 8.86
C ARG A 187 1.64 20.11 8.77
N ILE A 188 1.34 19.18 7.85
CA ILE A 188 -0.01 18.62 7.68
C ILE A 188 -0.43 17.90 8.97
N ASN A 189 0.42 17.00 9.48
CA ASN A 189 0.10 16.24 10.68
C ASN A 189 0.12 17.10 11.94
N ARG A 190 0.96 18.17 12.00
CA ARG A 190 0.92 19.17 13.06
C ARG A 190 -0.43 19.89 13.12
N ALA A 191 -0.96 20.29 11.97
CA ALA A 191 -2.27 20.93 11.87
C ALA A 191 -3.40 19.97 12.28
N ALA A 192 -3.36 18.73 11.80
CA ALA A 192 -4.32 17.69 12.17
C ALA A 192 -4.29 17.40 13.68
N ALA A 193 -3.10 17.26 14.26
CA ALA A 193 -2.94 17.10 15.70
C ALA A 193 -3.53 18.29 16.46
N GLY A 194 -3.21 19.53 16.05
CA GLY A 194 -3.72 20.75 16.67
C GLY A 194 -5.25 20.84 16.74
N ALA A 195 -5.97 20.27 15.76
CA ALA A 195 -7.43 20.17 15.78
C ALA A 195 -7.96 19.14 16.79
N VAL A 196 -7.16 18.13 17.13
CA VAL A 196 -7.51 17.02 18.03
C VAL A 196 -7.15 17.31 19.49
N LEU A 197 -6.00 17.95 19.75
CA LEU A 197 -5.49 18.20 21.12
C LEU A 197 -6.54 18.81 22.09
N PRO A 198 -7.39 19.78 21.69
CA PRO A 198 -8.38 20.36 22.59
C PRO A 198 -9.38 19.36 23.17
N ARG A 199 -9.64 18.24 22.50
CA ARG A 199 -10.54 17.17 22.99
C ARG A 199 -10.00 16.47 24.23
N PHE A 200 -8.69 16.50 24.42
CA PHE A 200 -7.98 15.90 25.54
C PHE A 200 -7.65 16.91 26.65
N ALA A 201 -8.17 18.15 26.55
CA ALA A 201 -8.02 19.14 27.62
C ALA A 201 -8.52 18.56 28.96
N GLY A 202 -7.68 18.66 29.99
CA GLY A 202 -7.97 18.13 31.33
C GLY A 202 -7.53 16.69 31.58
N HIS A 203 -7.10 15.94 30.56
CA HIS A 203 -6.54 14.59 30.73
C HIS A 203 -5.01 14.61 30.82
N THR A 204 -4.35 15.43 29.99
CA THR A 204 -2.88 15.59 29.99
C THR A 204 -2.48 16.93 29.39
N ARG A 205 -1.19 17.24 29.42
CA ARG A 205 -0.59 18.43 28.77
C ARG A 205 0.08 18.02 27.46
N PHE A 206 0.20 18.98 26.54
CA PHE A 206 0.92 18.79 25.28
C PHE A 206 2.01 19.84 25.12
N ALA A 207 3.17 19.43 24.63
CA ALA A 207 4.29 20.31 24.33
C ALA A 207 4.87 19.95 22.97
N TRP A 208 5.18 20.95 22.13
CA TRP A 208 5.78 20.72 20.81
C TRP A 208 7.30 20.72 20.87
N ILE A 209 7.92 19.79 20.16
CA ILE A 209 9.36 19.76 19.89
C ILE A 209 9.54 19.70 18.38
N GLY A 210 10.24 20.67 17.78
CA GLY A 210 10.36 20.73 16.32
C GLY A 210 11.44 21.65 15.76
N GLU A 211 11.86 22.67 16.51
CA GLU A 211 12.91 23.61 16.07
C GLU A 211 14.31 23.18 16.54
N THR A 212 14.62 21.90 16.42
CA THR A 212 15.87 21.30 16.91
C THR A 212 16.73 20.76 15.76
N SER A 213 18.03 20.64 16.00
CA SER A 213 18.88 19.63 15.34
C SER A 213 18.62 18.25 15.95
N LEU A 214 18.97 17.16 15.26
CA LEU A 214 18.77 15.82 15.84
C LEU A 214 19.53 15.61 17.18
N PRO A 215 20.80 16.07 17.34
CA PRO A 215 21.47 16.01 18.65
C PRO A 215 20.81 16.83 19.76
N GLU A 216 20.23 17.99 19.43
CA GLU A 216 19.45 18.77 20.40
C GLU A 216 18.18 18.01 20.80
N LEU A 217 17.48 17.38 19.85
CA LEU A 217 16.31 16.55 20.13
C LEU A 217 16.66 15.36 21.02
N GLU A 218 17.77 14.65 20.74
CA GLU A 218 18.28 13.56 21.57
C GLU A 218 18.50 14.00 23.02
N ALA A 219 19.13 15.18 23.22
CA ALA A 219 19.35 15.74 24.55
C ALA A 219 18.04 16.10 25.27
N VAL A 220 17.03 16.61 24.53
CA VAL A 220 15.71 16.93 25.09
C VAL A 220 15.00 15.65 25.54
N VAL A 221 14.90 14.63 24.68
CA VAL A 221 14.17 13.39 25.00
C VAL A 221 14.84 12.57 26.11
N ALA A 222 16.17 12.70 26.26
CA ALA A 222 16.92 12.05 27.33
C ALA A 222 16.69 12.70 28.72
N ALA A 223 16.22 13.95 28.75
CA ALA A 223 15.98 14.72 29.97
C ALA A 223 14.50 14.74 30.39
N LEU A 224 13.63 14.02 29.68
CA LEU A 224 12.20 14.04 29.97
C LEU A 224 11.87 13.35 31.30
N PRO A 225 10.88 13.88 32.05
CA PRO A 225 10.37 13.25 33.26
C PRO A 225 9.86 11.82 33.00
N PRO A 226 10.08 10.84 33.89
CA PRO A 226 9.66 9.45 33.68
C PRO A 226 8.16 9.24 33.46
N GLU A 227 7.32 10.17 33.93
CA GLU A 227 5.87 10.17 33.76
C GLU A 227 5.39 10.73 32.41
N ASP A 228 6.28 11.31 31.60
CA ASP A 228 5.92 11.88 30.30
C ASP A 228 5.94 10.79 29.20
N ALA A 229 5.52 11.18 28.00
CA ALA A 229 5.58 10.35 26.80
C ALA A 229 5.92 11.20 25.58
N CYS A 230 6.46 10.57 24.53
CA CYS A 230 6.67 11.21 23.24
C CYS A 230 5.65 10.69 22.22
N LEU A 231 5.13 11.57 21.37
CA LEU A 231 4.38 11.22 20.18
C LEU A 231 5.15 11.71 18.96
N PHE A 232 5.74 10.77 18.23
CA PHE A 232 6.48 11.00 17.00
C PHE A 232 5.53 11.23 15.84
N ILE A 233 5.45 12.47 15.36
CA ILE A 233 4.61 12.87 14.23
C ILE A 233 5.40 12.84 12.93
N SER A 234 6.57 13.47 12.88
CA SER A 234 7.47 13.47 11.73
C SER A 234 8.82 14.06 12.10
N TYR A 235 9.92 13.47 11.62
CA TYR A 235 11.24 14.07 11.77
C TYR A 235 12.23 13.58 10.70
N ASN A 236 12.08 14.10 9.49
CA ASN A 236 12.95 13.84 8.35
C ASN A 236 13.88 15.01 8.02
N ARG A 237 13.58 16.22 8.48
CA ARG A 237 14.45 17.38 8.26
C ARG A 237 14.60 18.19 9.54
N ASP A 238 15.83 18.35 10.01
CA ASP A 238 16.10 19.16 11.19
C ASP A 238 16.18 20.66 10.87
N ARG A 239 16.30 21.50 11.90
CA ARG A 239 16.41 22.97 11.76
C ARG A 239 17.66 23.41 10.98
N LEU A 240 18.71 22.57 10.92
CA LEU A 240 19.93 22.85 10.17
C LEU A 240 19.79 22.46 8.68
N GLY A 241 18.63 21.93 8.28
CA GLY A 241 18.35 21.50 6.91
C GLY A 241 18.90 20.12 6.58
N ARG A 242 19.39 19.36 7.57
CA ARG A 242 19.88 18.01 7.35
C ARG A 242 18.70 17.04 7.24
N TRP A 243 18.77 16.18 6.22
CA TRP A 243 17.80 15.13 5.97
C TRP A 243 18.18 13.83 6.69
N TYR A 244 17.16 13.15 7.20
CA TYR A 244 17.27 11.85 7.86
C TYR A 244 16.21 10.90 7.28
N ALA A 245 16.61 9.65 7.08
CA ALA A 245 15.66 8.59 6.78
C ALA A 245 14.77 8.33 8.01
N TYR A 246 13.55 7.81 7.80
CA TYR A 246 12.59 7.59 8.87
C TYR A 246 13.14 6.66 9.97
N ASP A 247 13.79 5.58 9.56
CA ASP A 247 14.43 4.59 10.43
C ASP A 247 15.61 5.18 11.21
N GLU A 248 16.48 5.96 10.55
CA GLU A 248 17.60 6.64 11.21
C GLU A 248 17.11 7.60 12.31
N ALA A 249 16.12 8.45 11.99
CA ALA A 249 15.61 9.44 12.93
C ALA A 249 14.94 8.78 14.14
N ILE A 250 14.01 7.84 13.90
CA ILE A 250 13.27 7.20 15.00
C ILE A 250 14.18 6.33 15.87
N GLU A 251 15.18 5.66 15.30
CA GLU A 251 16.13 4.87 16.07
C GLU A 251 16.94 5.75 17.02
N ARG A 252 17.46 6.86 16.52
CA ARG A 252 18.25 7.81 17.32
C ARG A 252 17.43 8.43 18.45
N ILE A 253 16.21 8.87 18.14
CA ILE A 253 15.28 9.44 19.13
C ILE A 253 14.91 8.40 20.17
N SER A 254 14.49 7.21 19.76
CA SER A 254 14.01 6.15 20.66
C SER A 254 15.14 5.61 21.55
N ARG A 255 16.38 5.57 21.04
CA ARG A 255 17.57 5.16 21.80
C ARG A 255 17.97 6.20 22.86
N ALA A 256 17.78 7.48 22.58
CA ALA A 256 18.09 8.56 23.53
C ALA A 256 16.96 8.78 24.55
N SER A 257 15.71 8.48 24.19
CA SER A 257 14.53 8.73 25.01
C SER A 257 14.52 7.89 26.30
N THR A 258 14.27 8.54 27.43
CA THR A 258 14.02 7.87 28.73
C THR A 258 12.56 7.49 28.92
N VAL A 259 11.66 8.02 28.06
CA VAL A 259 10.21 7.80 28.09
C VAL A 259 9.74 7.05 26.83
N PRO A 260 8.57 6.40 26.85
CA PRO A 260 8.05 5.70 25.68
C PRO A 260 7.77 6.65 24.52
N VAL A 261 8.11 6.22 23.30
CA VAL A 261 7.84 6.96 22.05
C VAL A 261 6.73 6.23 21.29
N TYR A 262 5.65 6.93 20.98
CA TYR A 262 4.51 6.44 20.19
C TYR A 262 4.54 7.05 18.79
N GLY A 263 3.82 6.48 17.84
CA GLY A 263 3.71 7.03 16.48
C GLY A 263 2.54 6.44 15.70
N PHE A 264 2.52 6.68 14.39
CA PHE A 264 1.37 6.39 13.54
C PHE A 264 1.63 5.37 12.44
N TRP A 265 2.85 4.85 12.28
CA TRP A 265 3.18 3.93 11.20
C TRP A 265 3.93 2.70 11.69
N ASP A 266 3.59 1.55 11.12
CA ASP A 266 4.17 0.25 11.51
C ASP A 266 5.68 0.13 11.18
N PHE A 267 6.16 0.78 10.12
CA PHE A 267 7.58 0.78 9.77
C PHE A 267 8.46 1.51 10.79
N LEU A 268 7.86 2.29 11.70
CA LEU A 268 8.54 2.94 12.82
C LEU A 268 8.66 2.04 14.06
N LEU A 269 7.95 0.90 14.10
CA LEU A 269 8.04 -0.03 15.22
C LEU A 269 9.46 -0.56 15.37
N SER A 270 9.81 -0.91 16.61
CA SER A 270 11.06 -1.60 16.90
C SER A 270 11.17 -2.89 16.07
N ARG A 271 12.31 -3.07 15.38
CA ARG A 271 12.58 -4.23 14.53
C ARG A 271 13.92 -4.86 14.88
N GLY A 272 13.88 -6.06 15.46
CA GLY A 272 15.09 -6.74 15.90
C GLY A 272 15.85 -5.91 16.94
N ASN A 273 17.08 -5.51 16.61
CA ASN A 273 17.94 -4.70 17.50
C ASN A 273 17.80 -3.18 17.28
N VAL A 274 16.93 -2.76 16.35
CA VAL A 274 16.64 -1.34 16.07
C VAL A 274 15.47 -0.91 16.93
N LEU A 275 15.72 0.02 17.86
CA LEU A 275 14.67 0.64 18.67
C LEU A 275 13.84 1.58 17.81
N GLY A 276 12.55 1.63 18.09
CA GLY A 276 11.60 2.51 17.42
C GLY A 276 10.45 2.85 18.36
N ILE A 277 9.29 3.16 17.78
CA ILE A 277 8.09 3.40 18.60
C ILE A 277 7.67 2.12 19.34
N VAL A 278 7.04 2.30 20.48
CA VAL A 278 6.51 1.21 21.33
C VAL A 278 5.07 0.84 20.96
N GLY A 279 4.36 1.71 20.24
CA GLY A 279 2.98 1.50 19.84
C GLY A 279 2.29 2.77 19.31
N GLY A 280 0.98 2.67 19.19
CA GLY A 280 0.09 3.68 18.62
C GLY A 280 -1.01 3.02 17.80
N VAL A 281 -1.82 3.81 17.11
CA VAL A 281 -2.73 3.30 16.07
C VAL A 281 -2.00 3.47 14.73
N LEU A 282 -1.62 2.34 14.13
CA LEU A 282 -0.57 2.30 13.11
C LEU A 282 -1.15 2.04 11.72
N ALA A 283 -0.97 3.01 10.83
CA ALA A 283 -1.10 2.82 9.39
C ALA A 283 -0.04 1.81 8.93
N SER A 284 -0.46 0.83 8.14
CA SER A 284 0.40 -0.24 7.65
C SER A 284 0.49 -0.24 6.14
N GLY A 285 1.68 0.04 5.61
CA GLY A 285 1.93 0.06 4.17
C GLY A 285 1.67 -1.33 3.55
N ARG A 286 2.04 -2.40 4.26
CA ARG A 286 1.74 -3.76 3.81
C ARG A 286 0.24 -4.01 3.69
N HIS A 287 -0.55 -3.56 4.65
CA HIS A 287 -2.00 -3.74 4.58
C HIS A 287 -2.66 -2.83 3.54
N GLN A 288 -2.18 -1.59 3.36
CA GLN A 288 -2.54 -0.71 2.23
C GLN A 288 -2.35 -1.41 0.88
N GLY A 289 -1.15 -1.95 0.64
CA GLY A 289 -0.84 -2.68 -0.59
C GLY A 289 -1.68 -3.94 -0.78
N TRP A 290 -1.91 -4.69 0.31
CA TRP A 290 -2.73 -5.90 0.25
C TRP A 290 -4.20 -5.60 -0.09
N LEU A 291 -4.81 -4.60 0.56
CA LEU A 291 -6.17 -4.17 0.27
C LEU A 291 -6.31 -3.65 -1.17
N ALA A 292 -5.30 -2.93 -1.67
CA ALA A 292 -5.29 -2.48 -3.06
C ALA A 292 -5.24 -3.66 -4.04
N ALA A 293 -4.44 -4.69 -3.74
CA ALA A 293 -4.39 -5.91 -4.53
C ALA A 293 -5.71 -6.71 -4.48
N ASP A 294 -6.38 -6.78 -3.34
CA ASP A 294 -7.70 -7.39 -3.20
C ASP A 294 -8.75 -6.66 -4.08
N MET A 295 -8.78 -5.32 -4.01
CA MET A 295 -9.64 -4.51 -4.88
C MET A 295 -9.32 -4.70 -6.37
N ALA A 296 -8.04 -4.78 -6.73
CA ALA A 296 -7.62 -5.10 -8.09
C ALA A 296 -8.10 -6.50 -8.51
N GLY A 297 -8.04 -7.48 -7.61
CA GLY A 297 -8.59 -8.82 -7.80
C GLY A 297 -10.08 -8.82 -8.14
N ARG A 298 -10.87 -8.06 -7.39
CA ARG A 298 -12.31 -7.89 -7.64
C ARG A 298 -12.58 -7.28 -9.01
N ILE A 299 -11.80 -6.27 -9.41
CA ILE A 299 -11.90 -5.66 -10.74
C ILE A 299 -11.59 -6.67 -11.84
N MET A 300 -10.50 -7.44 -11.70
CA MET A 300 -10.10 -8.47 -12.66
C MET A 300 -11.16 -9.59 -12.77
N ALA A 301 -11.89 -9.87 -11.67
CA ALA A 301 -13.02 -10.79 -11.65
C ALA A 301 -14.31 -10.25 -12.29
N GLY A 302 -14.30 -8.98 -12.75
CA GLY A 302 -15.40 -8.35 -13.49
C GLY A 302 -16.24 -7.37 -12.68
N GLU A 303 -15.89 -7.11 -11.41
CA GLU A 303 -16.52 -6.03 -10.66
C GLU A 303 -16.10 -4.67 -11.20
N ARG A 304 -17.03 -3.72 -11.25
CA ARG A 304 -16.74 -2.37 -11.69
C ARG A 304 -15.99 -1.62 -10.58
N ALA A 305 -14.89 -0.94 -10.91
CA ALA A 305 -14.16 -0.14 -9.92
C ALA A 305 -15.06 0.87 -9.21
N GLU A 306 -16.07 1.44 -9.89
CA GLU A 306 -17.00 2.41 -9.27
C GLU A 306 -17.97 1.78 -8.26
N SER A 307 -18.17 0.45 -8.28
CA SER A 307 -18.99 -0.24 -7.27
C SER A 307 -18.19 -0.67 -6.05
N ILE A 308 -16.86 -0.59 -6.12
CA ILE A 308 -15.97 -0.87 -5.00
C ILE A 308 -15.81 0.43 -4.21
N MET A 309 -16.45 0.50 -3.04
CA MET A 309 -16.32 1.65 -2.15
C MET A 309 -14.87 1.79 -1.68
N PRO A 310 -14.26 2.98 -1.83
CA PRO A 310 -12.98 3.27 -1.19
C PRO A 310 -13.06 3.12 0.32
N VAL A 311 -11.95 2.70 0.93
CA VAL A 311 -11.83 2.52 2.39
C VAL A 311 -10.71 3.39 2.95
N SER A 312 -10.73 3.64 4.25
CA SER A 312 -9.65 4.34 4.95
C SER A 312 -8.90 3.35 5.83
N GLN A 313 -7.58 3.47 5.89
CA GLN A 313 -6.71 2.66 6.75
C GLN A 313 -5.55 3.48 7.30
#